data_AF-A0A8J2MEV0-F1
#
_entry.id   AF-A0A8J2MEV0-F1
#
_cell.length_a   1.000
_cell.length_b   1.000
_cell.length_c   1.000
_cell.angle_alpha   90.00
_cell.angle_beta   90.00
_cell.angle_gamma   90.00
#
_symmetry.space_group_name_H-M   'P 1'
#
loop_
_entity.id
_entity.type
_entity.pdbx_description
1 polymer ?
#
loop_
_entity_poly.entity_id
_entity_poly.type
_entity_poly.pdbx_seq_one_letter_code
_entity_poly.pdbx_strand_id
1 'polypeptide(L)'
;MLQYNFHDLISDDTVEGLHMLQDYRIHVTSSEKISIIAYVFDTKSAVDYFLVHPVGMGGDYYAFSLPGRSTMTLYFLPLGATNETISQSHCVHNVSITVRQNNKSETIKQNMKADSLWQYTAPVEQAVSVWIRDQLNNLNVTKRVRSKVRTTSKVEIARLIVIASVRNISISRSEITDFGCFMPTPMIVDRCAKLTNPVYYPASKDFANNVLLTPPSPLCPQDIIDIRSTMTEESKSLSVKWDKGAEQINLEDKISKKTFAIISGTTIMNIVHRGGNNGSFIHEIPAYSQWVNGDSSIVVPKGSEAILYVLADDYGREATMEGFEYPYFETVDDVSPDFSLFLYSRKLDAGVYRIGIDQELGGRYIAILISEMNRHAIGYVAAINLHRIPPPIFLKYSTTADLITTESATTSLMVSTMTTVTTTQGVSLSVLSNNLFAICICFMVYGESEQ
;
A
#
# COMPACT_ATOMS: atom_id res chain seq x y z
N MET A 1 5.01 -1.94 -25.76
CA MET A 1 5.44 -2.66 -24.54
C MET A 1 6.93 -2.91 -24.65
N LEU A 2 7.72 -2.47 -23.67
CA LEU A 2 9.12 -2.88 -23.51
C LEU A 2 9.14 -4.03 -22.51
N GLN A 3 9.66 -5.19 -22.91
CA GLN A 3 9.86 -6.34 -22.04
C GLN A 3 11.37 -6.52 -21.84
N TYR A 4 11.80 -6.64 -20.59
CA TYR A 4 13.17 -6.95 -20.24
C TYR A 4 13.19 -8.27 -19.48
N ASN A 5 14.02 -9.21 -19.95
CA ASN A 5 14.18 -10.52 -19.31
C ASN A 5 15.54 -10.55 -18.63
N PHE A 6 15.55 -10.88 -17.35
CA PHE A 6 16.80 -11.15 -16.64
C PHE A 6 17.16 -12.62 -16.80
N HIS A 7 18.42 -12.89 -17.11
CA HIS A 7 19.02 -14.23 -17.10
C HIS A 7 20.11 -14.23 -16.04
N ASP A 8 20.21 -15.31 -15.25
CA ASP A 8 21.29 -15.58 -14.29
C ASP A 8 21.42 -14.66 -13.06
N LEU A 9 20.30 -14.23 -12.46
CA LEU A 9 20.31 -13.52 -11.17
C LEU A 9 20.03 -14.51 -10.03
N ILE A 10 20.89 -14.52 -9.00
CA ILE A 10 20.79 -15.39 -7.82
C ILE A 10 20.16 -14.60 -6.68
N SER A 11 19.05 -15.12 -6.13
CA SER A 11 18.40 -14.57 -4.95
C SER A 11 18.80 -15.37 -3.71
N ASP A 12 19.17 -14.68 -2.62
CA ASP A 12 19.60 -15.33 -1.37
C ASP A 12 18.44 -15.48 -0.37
N ASP A 13 17.29 -15.92 -0.88
CA ASP A 13 16.06 -16.06 -0.07
C ASP A 13 16.13 -17.20 0.95
N THR A 14 17.24 -17.95 0.94
CA THR A 14 17.58 -18.96 1.94
C THR A 14 18.28 -18.39 3.16
N VAL A 15 18.85 -17.18 3.08
CA VAL A 15 19.54 -16.57 4.21
C VAL A 15 18.53 -15.84 5.09
N GLU A 16 18.24 -16.45 6.23
CA GLU A 16 17.44 -15.84 7.28
C GLU A 16 18.12 -14.60 7.86
N GLY A 17 17.30 -13.65 8.31
CA GLY A 17 17.74 -12.40 8.91
C GLY A 17 17.91 -11.27 7.89
N LEU A 18 18.52 -10.18 8.35
CA LEU A 18 18.68 -8.94 7.60
C LEU A 18 20.08 -8.84 7.02
N HIS A 19 20.18 -8.67 5.70
CA HIS A 19 21.46 -8.50 5.00
C HIS A 19 21.32 -7.59 3.79
N MET A 20 22.45 -7.12 3.27
CA MET A 20 22.51 -6.25 2.09
C MET A 20 22.79 -7.09 0.85
N LEU A 21 22.09 -6.81 -0.23
CA LEU A 21 22.23 -7.48 -1.51
C LEU A 21 23.13 -6.69 -2.47
N GLN A 22 23.59 -7.38 -3.51
CA GLN A 22 24.17 -6.74 -4.68
C GLN A 22 23.09 -5.98 -5.46
N ASP A 23 23.50 -4.90 -6.12
CA ASP A 23 22.61 -3.98 -6.78
C ASP A 23 22.51 -4.27 -8.29
N TYR A 24 21.35 -4.77 -8.71
CA TYR A 24 21.00 -5.03 -10.13
C TYR A 24 19.79 -4.22 -10.58
N ARG A 25 19.59 -3.02 -10.01
CA ARG A 25 18.40 -2.20 -10.24
C ARG A 25 18.29 -1.74 -11.70
N ILE A 26 17.07 -1.81 -12.25
CA ILE A 26 16.70 -1.08 -13.46
C ILE A 26 16.06 0.24 -13.06
N HIS A 27 16.57 1.33 -13.65
CA HIS A 27 15.98 2.65 -13.56
C HIS A 27 15.11 2.89 -14.78
N VAL A 28 13.81 3.08 -14.56
CA VAL A 28 12.88 3.47 -15.62
C VAL A 28 12.48 4.92 -15.39
N THR A 29 12.71 5.76 -16.39
CA THR A 29 12.31 7.17 -16.39
C THR A 29 11.48 7.45 -17.62
N SER A 30 10.38 8.17 -17.45
CA SER A 30 9.49 8.56 -18.54
C SER A 30 9.05 10.01 -18.36
N SER A 31 8.98 10.75 -19.47
CA SER A 31 8.33 12.06 -19.54
C SER A 31 6.80 11.95 -19.62
N GLU A 32 6.29 10.76 -19.93
CA GLU A 32 4.87 10.44 -20.02
C GLU A 32 4.43 9.58 -18.83
N LYS A 33 3.12 9.59 -18.52
CA LYS A 33 2.54 8.70 -17.50
C LYS A 33 2.72 7.25 -17.95
N ILE A 34 3.35 6.43 -17.11
CA ILE A 34 3.52 4.99 -17.35
C ILE A 34 3.05 4.19 -16.14
N SER A 35 2.49 3.02 -16.39
CA SER A 35 2.26 1.99 -15.39
C SER A 35 3.33 0.92 -15.57
N ILE A 36 3.95 0.49 -14.46
CA ILE A 36 4.90 -0.63 -14.47
C ILE A 36 4.27 -1.75 -13.66
N ILE A 37 4.15 -2.90 -14.31
CA ILE A 37 3.72 -4.15 -13.68
C ILE A 37 4.92 -5.09 -13.72
N ALA A 38 5.30 -5.57 -12.55
CA ALA A 38 6.32 -6.60 -12.43
C ALA A 38 5.65 -7.95 -12.36
N TYR A 39 6.32 -8.97 -12.88
CA TYR A 39 5.92 -10.34 -12.70
C TYR A 39 7.13 -11.20 -12.43
N VAL A 40 6.89 -12.29 -11.72
CA VAL A 40 7.90 -13.28 -11.36
C VAL A 40 7.38 -14.59 -11.83
N PHE A 41 8.21 -15.30 -12.59
CA PHE A 41 7.88 -16.59 -13.14
C PHE A 41 8.97 -17.57 -12.71
N ASP A 42 8.61 -18.53 -11.87
CA ASP A 42 9.45 -19.67 -11.56
C ASP A 42 9.06 -20.85 -12.46
N THR A 43 10.06 -21.45 -13.10
CA THR A 43 9.94 -22.70 -13.87
C THR A 43 9.44 -23.91 -13.07
N LYS A 44 9.48 -23.86 -11.73
CA LYS A 44 9.10 -24.98 -10.86
C LYS A 44 7.77 -24.80 -10.11
N SER A 45 7.36 -23.58 -9.72
CA SER A 45 6.26 -23.48 -8.73
C SER A 45 5.53 -22.16 -8.49
N ALA A 46 5.78 -21.04 -9.19
CA ALA A 46 5.19 -19.77 -8.79
C ALA A 46 5.07 -18.71 -9.90
N VAL A 47 3.89 -18.08 -10.02
CA VAL A 47 3.69 -16.90 -10.86
C VAL A 47 2.88 -15.85 -10.13
N ASP A 48 3.44 -14.66 -9.93
CA ASP A 48 2.67 -13.51 -9.43
C ASP A 48 2.99 -12.24 -10.21
N TYR A 49 2.00 -11.34 -10.25
CA TYR A 49 2.10 -10.02 -10.86
C TYR A 49 1.78 -8.99 -9.79
N PHE A 50 2.47 -7.86 -9.80
CA PHE A 50 2.15 -6.78 -8.87
C PHE A 50 2.42 -5.40 -9.46
N LEU A 51 1.70 -4.42 -8.93
CA LEU A 51 1.89 -3.02 -9.24
C LEU A 51 3.20 -2.51 -8.65
N VAL A 52 4.03 -1.92 -9.51
CA VAL A 52 5.26 -1.26 -9.08
C VAL A 52 4.97 0.21 -8.82
N HIS A 53 5.19 0.64 -7.58
CA HIS A 53 5.04 2.05 -7.21
C HIS A 53 6.24 2.89 -7.69
N PRO A 54 6.01 4.13 -8.16
CA PRO A 54 7.08 5.10 -8.44
C PRO A 54 7.86 5.46 -7.17
N VAL A 55 9.11 5.94 -7.30
CA VAL A 55 9.92 6.30 -6.09
C VAL A 55 9.31 7.45 -5.31
N GLY A 56 8.55 8.31 -5.99
CA GLY A 56 7.80 9.39 -5.36
C GLY A 56 6.69 8.90 -4.42
N MET A 57 6.32 7.62 -4.49
CA MET A 57 5.42 6.96 -3.56
C MET A 57 6.16 6.27 -2.41
N GLY A 58 7.49 6.37 -2.32
CA GLY A 58 8.23 5.95 -1.15
C GLY A 58 7.89 6.83 0.06
N GLY A 59 7.59 6.19 1.18
CA GLY A 59 7.33 6.86 2.45
C GLY A 59 8.37 6.53 3.52
N ASP A 60 8.23 7.15 4.68
CA ASP A 60 9.00 6.88 5.89
C ASP A 60 8.31 5.90 6.84
N TYR A 61 7.08 5.48 6.51
CA TYR A 61 6.28 4.64 7.37
C TYR A 61 5.39 3.66 6.61
N TYR A 62 5.44 2.38 7.00
CA TYR A 62 4.63 1.31 6.43
C TYR A 62 4.04 0.44 7.54
N ALA A 63 2.84 -0.06 7.31
CA ALA A 63 2.18 -1.04 8.16
C ALA A 63 1.37 -1.98 7.28
N PHE A 64 1.60 -3.29 7.37
CA PHE A 64 0.85 -4.30 6.62
C PHE A 64 0.96 -5.66 7.30
N SER A 65 0.17 -6.63 6.86
CA SER A 65 0.18 -7.99 7.40
C SER A 65 0.31 -9.01 6.27
N LEU A 66 0.95 -10.13 6.59
CA LEU A 66 1.22 -11.20 5.63
C LEU A 66 0.65 -12.53 6.15
N PRO A 67 0.18 -13.41 5.26
CA PRO A 67 -0.35 -14.71 5.64
C PRO A 67 0.74 -15.61 6.22
N GLY A 68 0.34 -16.46 7.17
CA GLY A 68 1.26 -17.40 7.84
C GLY A 68 1.42 -18.74 7.13
N ARG A 69 2.20 -19.63 7.77
CA ARG A 69 2.71 -20.89 7.21
C ARG A 69 3.44 -20.65 5.91
N SER A 70 4.44 -19.78 5.99
CA SER A 70 5.11 -19.21 4.84
C SER A 70 6.53 -18.77 5.20
N THR A 71 7.29 -18.37 4.18
CA THR A 71 8.53 -17.63 4.35
C THR A 71 8.29 -16.20 3.89
N MET A 72 8.41 -15.23 4.79
CA MET A 72 8.30 -13.82 4.46
C MET A 72 9.67 -13.31 4.03
N THR A 73 9.70 -12.54 2.95
CA THR A 73 10.86 -11.77 2.52
C THR A 73 10.46 -10.33 2.23
N LEU A 74 11.11 -9.40 2.91
CA LEU A 74 10.94 -7.95 2.74
C LEU A 74 12.17 -7.38 2.07
N TYR A 75 11.98 -6.66 0.97
CA TYR A 75 13.04 -5.90 0.32
C TYR A 75 12.88 -4.42 0.64
N PHE A 76 14.00 -3.78 0.95
CA PHE A 76 14.05 -2.36 1.31
C PHE A 76 14.97 -1.61 0.36
N LEU A 77 14.45 -0.51 -0.14
CA LEU A 77 15.19 0.44 -0.95
C LEU A 77 15.12 1.84 -0.31
N PRO A 78 16.11 2.21 0.51
CA PRO A 78 16.31 3.58 0.94
C PRO A 78 16.64 4.50 -0.25
N LEU A 79 15.88 5.58 -0.38
CA LEU A 79 16.00 6.59 -1.44
C LEU A 79 16.63 7.87 -0.89
N GLY A 80 17.40 8.58 -1.73
CA GLY A 80 17.94 9.89 -1.37
C GLY A 80 16.87 10.89 -0.90
N ALA A 81 17.20 11.69 0.12
CA ALA A 81 16.28 12.60 0.81
C ALA A 81 15.80 13.81 -0.03
N THR A 82 16.40 14.04 -1.20
CA THR A 82 16.08 15.17 -2.07
C THR A 82 15.23 14.72 -3.26
N ASN A 83 14.33 15.59 -3.73
CA ASN A 83 13.61 15.40 -5.01
C ASN A 83 14.53 15.48 -6.24
N GLU A 84 15.82 15.77 -6.02
CA GLU A 84 16.83 15.78 -7.07
C GLU A 84 17.31 14.35 -7.22
N THR A 85 16.87 13.74 -8.33
CA THR A 85 17.25 12.41 -8.80
C THR A 85 18.66 11.97 -8.36
N ILE A 86 18.72 10.91 -7.55
CA ILE A 86 19.84 9.95 -7.47
C ILE A 86 21.19 10.51 -6.94
N SER A 87 21.32 11.80 -6.63
CA SER A 87 22.67 12.41 -6.52
C SER A 87 23.19 12.68 -5.10
N GLN A 88 22.48 12.32 -4.02
CA GLN A 88 23.02 12.51 -2.67
C GLN A 88 23.17 11.17 -1.94
N SER A 89 24.15 10.39 -2.41
CA SER A 89 24.59 9.07 -1.90
C SER A 89 25.17 9.08 -0.47
N HIS A 90 24.88 10.13 0.32
CA HIS A 90 25.40 10.33 1.67
C HIS A 90 24.33 10.21 2.75
N CYS A 91 23.05 10.07 2.38
CA CYS A 91 21.98 9.85 3.35
C CYS A 91 22.11 8.44 3.95
N VAL A 92 22.09 8.36 5.28
CA VAL A 92 22.00 7.11 6.03
C VAL A 92 20.62 7.07 6.69
N HIS A 93 19.87 6.03 6.36
CA HIS A 93 18.53 5.74 6.83
C HIS A 93 18.63 4.86 8.08
N ASN A 94 17.93 5.21 9.14
CA ASN A 94 17.79 4.40 10.35
C ASN A 94 16.43 3.71 10.29
N VAL A 95 16.42 2.51 9.73
CA VAL A 95 15.20 1.74 9.49
C VAL A 95 14.96 0.82 10.68
N SER A 96 13.79 0.96 11.31
CA SER A 96 13.29 0.02 12.31
C SER A 96 12.17 -0.84 11.74
N ILE A 97 12.31 -2.15 11.84
CA ILE A 97 11.36 -3.16 11.38
C ILE A 97 10.80 -3.85 12.64
N THR A 98 9.53 -3.68 12.92
CA THR A 98 8.83 -4.38 13.99
C THR A 98 7.95 -5.45 13.39
N VAL A 99 8.16 -6.70 13.82
CA VAL A 99 7.42 -7.87 13.34
C VAL A 99 6.68 -8.46 14.53
N ARG A 100 5.37 -8.70 14.41
CA ARG A 100 4.55 -9.30 15.47
C ARG A 100 3.82 -10.54 14.99
N GLN A 101 4.04 -11.63 15.72
CA GLN A 101 3.40 -12.91 15.51
C GLN A 101 3.19 -13.60 16.87
N ASN A 102 2.06 -14.29 17.08
CA ASN A 102 1.77 -15.05 18.32
C ASN A 102 1.94 -14.23 19.62
N ASN A 103 1.56 -12.95 19.62
CA ASN A 103 1.76 -11.99 20.72
C ASN A 103 3.23 -11.71 21.09
N LYS A 104 4.20 -12.23 20.31
CA LYS A 104 5.61 -11.85 20.40
C LYS A 104 5.89 -10.77 19.37
N SER A 105 6.62 -9.76 19.77
CA SER A 105 7.11 -8.72 18.86
C SER A 105 8.63 -8.70 18.88
N GLU A 106 9.22 -8.75 17.71
CA GLU A 106 10.64 -8.49 17.49
C GLU A 106 10.81 -7.13 16.85
N THR A 107 11.89 -6.42 17.17
CA THR A 107 12.21 -5.16 16.50
C THR A 107 13.68 -5.15 16.12
N ILE A 108 13.93 -5.03 14.83
CA ILE A 108 15.26 -4.96 14.22
C ILE A 108 15.50 -3.51 13.84
N LYS A 109 16.69 -2.99 14.11
CA LYS A 109 17.11 -1.64 13.71
C LYS A 109 18.36 -1.74 12.86
N GLN A 110 18.37 -1.08 11.72
CA GLN A 110 19.47 -1.14 10.78
C GLN A 110 19.73 0.23 10.15
N ASN A 111 21.01 0.59 10.08
CA ASN A 111 21.45 1.72 9.28
C ASN A 111 21.62 1.25 7.82
N MET A 112 20.84 1.82 6.92
CA MET A 112 20.85 1.52 5.49
C MET A 112 21.34 2.75 4.73
N LYS A 113 22.29 2.58 3.80
CA LYS A 113 22.74 3.70 2.97
C LYS A 113 21.70 3.99 1.90
N ALA A 114 21.44 5.24 1.55
CA ALA A 114 20.65 5.54 0.35
C ALA A 114 21.24 4.80 -0.85
N ASP A 115 20.36 4.33 -1.73
CA ASP A 115 20.70 3.56 -2.93
C ASP A 115 21.31 2.18 -2.66
N SER A 116 21.24 1.66 -1.44
CA SER A 116 21.51 0.24 -1.18
C SER A 116 20.23 -0.60 -1.26
N LEU A 117 20.37 -1.91 -1.48
CA LEU A 117 19.28 -2.88 -1.45
C LEU A 117 19.46 -3.80 -0.24
N TRP A 118 18.42 -3.90 0.58
CA TRP A 118 18.43 -4.77 1.76
C TRP A 118 17.30 -5.79 1.67
N GLN A 119 17.55 -6.95 2.26
CA GLN A 119 16.61 -8.04 2.34
C GLN A 119 16.50 -8.51 3.79
N TYR A 120 15.27 -8.70 4.26
CA TYR A 120 14.95 -9.37 5.51
C TYR A 120 14.09 -10.60 5.23
N THR A 121 14.60 -11.79 5.57
CA THR A 121 13.86 -13.04 5.42
C THR A 121 13.62 -13.69 6.77
N ALA A 122 12.41 -14.16 7.01
CA ALA A 122 12.05 -14.88 8.23
C ALA A 122 10.94 -15.93 7.98
N PRO A 123 10.97 -17.08 8.68
CA PRO A 123 9.86 -18.02 8.68
C PRO A 123 8.67 -17.45 9.44
N VAL A 124 7.46 -17.75 8.98
CA VAL A 124 6.20 -17.24 9.54
C VAL A 124 5.23 -18.39 9.75
N GLU A 125 4.93 -18.73 11.01
CA GLU A 125 4.01 -19.85 11.33
C GLU A 125 2.53 -19.45 11.27
N GLN A 126 2.21 -18.22 11.70
CA GLN A 126 0.88 -17.62 11.75
C GLN A 126 0.93 -16.25 11.10
N ALA A 127 -0.22 -15.70 10.71
CA ALA A 127 -0.26 -14.38 10.10
C ALA A 127 0.50 -13.35 10.96
N VAL A 128 1.27 -12.50 10.29
CA VAL A 128 2.24 -11.59 10.92
C VAL A 128 1.90 -10.16 10.56
N SER A 129 2.01 -9.26 11.53
CA SER A 129 1.95 -7.82 11.28
C SER A 129 3.35 -7.23 11.25
N VAL A 130 3.60 -6.35 10.28
CA VAL A 130 4.88 -5.70 10.04
C VAL A 130 4.67 -4.19 10.09
N TRP A 131 5.52 -3.51 10.86
CA TRP A 131 5.64 -2.07 10.88
C TRP A 131 7.07 -1.68 10.53
N ILE A 132 7.22 -0.74 9.59
CA ILE A 132 8.52 -0.25 9.17
C ILE A 132 8.52 1.25 9.36
N ARG A 133 9.54 1.76 10.04
CA ARG A 133 9.78 3.20 10.20
C ARG A 133 11.19 3.54 9.73
N ASP A 134 11.29 4.56 8.91
CA ASP A 134 12.54 5.10 8.40
C ASP A 134 12.74 6.52 8.94
N GLN A 135 13.99 6.85 9.27
CA GLN A 135 14.39 8.17 9.73
C GLN A 135 15.79 8.47 9.21
N LEU A 136 16.02 9.68 8.71
CA LEU A 136 17.36 10.09 8.33
C LEU A 136 18.24 10.28 9.55
N ASN A 137 19.44 9.71 9.51
CA ASN A 137 20.46 9.88 10.53
C ASN A 137 21.10 11.27 10.37
N ASN A 138 20.45 12.29 10.94
CA ASN A 138 20.91 13.68 10.85
C ASN A 138 22.12 13.95 11.76
N LEU A 139 23.30 13.45 11.36
CA LEU A 139 24.55 13.68 12.09
C LEU A 139 25.11 15.12 11.96
N ASN A 140 24.50 16.02 11.17
CA ASN A 140 25.06 17.36 10.89
C ASN A 140 24.17 18.59 11.19
N VAL A 141 23.02 18.44 11.86
CA VAL A 141 22.17 19.61 12.21
C VAL A 141 22.71 20.43 13.40
N THR A 142 23.77 19.97 14.08
CA THR A 142 24.48 20.74 15.13
C THR A 142 25.62 21.64 14.62
N LYS A 143 25.80 21.83 13.31
CA LYS A 143 26.54 22.99 12.81
C LYS A 143 25.55 24.03 12.29
N ARG A 144 25.01 24.83 13.22
CA ARG A 144 24.41 26.15 12.94
C ARG A 144 25.46 27.02 12.22
N VAL A 145 25.59 26.87 10.91
CA VAL A 145 26.16 27.92 10.07
C VAL A 145 25.10 29.03 10.09
N ARG A 146 25.39 30.11 10.82
CA ARG A 146 24.63 31.37 10.77
C ARG A 146 24.74 31.94 9.34
N SER A 147 23.97 31.39 8.42
CA SER A 147 23.69 31.99 7.13
C SER A 147 22.64 33.09 7.35
N LYS A 148 22.95 34.32 6.94
CA LYS A 148 22.05 35.50 7.00
C LYS A 148 20.97 35.49 5.91
N VAL A 149 20.78 34.39 5.19
CA VAL A 149 19.77 34.29 4.13
C VAL A 149 18.63 33.41 4.63
N ARG A 150 17.39 33.90 4.57
CA ARG A 150 16.17 33.08 4.72
C ARG A 150 16.08 32.12 3.53
N THR A 151 16.92 31.10 3.50
CA THR A 151 16.70 29.91 2.67
C THR A 151 15.62 29.09 3.36
N THR A 152 14.50 28.90 2.68
CA THR A 152 13.50 27.88 3.00
C THR A 152 14.24 26.57 3.24
N SER A 153 14.21 26.04 4.47
CA SER A 153 14.82 24.74 4.72
C SER A 153 14.02 23.71 3.93
N LYS A 154 14.62 23.13 2.89
CA LYS A 154 14.08 21.89 2.31
C LYS A 154 14.07 20.88 3.46
N VAL A 155 12.88 20.50 3.92
CA VAL A 155 12.75 19.43 4.91
C VAL A 155 13.14 18.16 4.19
N GLU A 156 14.32 17.63 4.51
CA GLU A 156 14.77 16.31 4.07
C GLU A 156 13.91 15.27 4.78
N ILE A 157 13.14 14.50 4.02
CA ILE A 157 12.27 13.45 4.53
C ILE A 157 12.84 12.12 4.09
N ALA A 158 12.91 11.16 5.01
CA ALA A 158 13.32 9.81 4.71
C ALA A 158 12.33 9.19 3.70
N ARG A 159 12.85 8.47 2.71
CA ARG A 159 12.01 7.76 1.73
C ARG A 159 12.54 6.36 1.59
N LEU A 160 11.68 5.41 1.84
CA LEU A 160 11.95 3.99 1.71
C LEU A 160 10.92 3.43 0.74
N ILE A 161 11.33 2.56 -0.16
CA ILE A 161 10.41 1.69 -0.91
C ILE A 161 10.50 0.30 -0.30
N VAL A 162 9.34 -0.34 -0.12
CA VAL A 162 9.22 -1.68 0.43
C VAL A 162 8.56 -2.58 -0.62
N ILE A 163 9.09 -3.79 -0.77
CA ILE A 163 8.45 -4.88 -1.51
C ILE A 163 8.27 -6.01 -0.49
N ALA A 164 7.04 -6.48 -0.33
CA ALA A 164 6.71 -7.57 0.57
C ALA A 164 6.38 -8.82 -0.24
N SER A 165 7.08 -9.92 0.03
CA SER A 165 6.85 -11.20 -0.64
C SER A 165 6.70 -12.32 0.37
N VAL A 166 5.93 -13.33 -0.01
CA VAL A 166 5.58 -14.46 0.82
C VAL A 166 5.66 -15.72 -0.04
N ARG A 167 6.51 -16.65 0.39
CA ARG A 167 6.71 -17.95 -0.25
C ARG A 167 6.09 -19.06 0.56
N ASN A 168 6.04 -20.24 -0.05
CA ASN A 168 5.60 -21.46 0.61
C ASN A 168 4.15 -21.38 1.10
N ILE A 169 3.33 -20.56 0.44
CA ILE A 169 1.93 -20.38 0.81
C ILE A 169 1.19 -21.67 0.49
N SER A 170 0.71 -22.37 1.51
CA SER A 170 -0.05 -23.61 1.30
C SER A 170 -1.39 -23.34 0.62
N ILE A 171 -1.61 -23.98 -0.54
CA ILE A 171 -2.89 -23.98 -1.24
C ILE A 171 -3.74 -25.13 -0.70
N SER A 172 -4.88 -24.81 -0.11
CA SER A 172 -5.85 -25.81 0.35
C SER A 172 -6.27 -26.71 -0.81
N ARG A 173 -6.01 -28.02 -0.70
CA ARG A 173 -6.25 -29.11 -1.68
C ARG A 173 -5.08 -29.52 -2.58
N SER A 174 -3.88 -28.98 -2.38
CA SER A 174 -2.68 -29.49 -3.06
C SER A 174 -1.45 -29.53 -2.14
N GLU A 175 -0.48 -30.39 -2.46
CA GLU A 175 0.86 -30.36 -1.84
C GLU A 175 1.76 -29.26 -2.43
N ILE A 176 1.21 -28.45 -3.33
CA ILE A 176 1.92 -27.37 -4.02
C ILE A 176 1.88 -26.12 -3.12
N THR A 177 3.00 -25.45 -3.05
CA THR A 177 3.13 -24.13 -2.45
C THR A 177 3.06 -23.06 -3.52
N ASP A 178 2.49 -21.90 -3.17
CA ASP A 178 2.47 -20.74 -4.04
C ASP A 178 3.25 -19.56 -3.46
N PHE A 179 3.24 -18.49 -4.25
CA PHE A 179 3.96 -17.26 -4.02
C PHE A 179 3.04 -16.05 -4.14
N GLY A 180 3.24 -15.07 -3.27
CA GLY A 180 2.54 -13.79 -3.37
C GLY A 180 3.47 -12.63 -3.07
N CYS A 181 3.32 -11.53 -3.79
CA CYS A 181 4.08 -10.32 -3.55
C CYS A 181 3.33 -9.05 -3.95
N PHE A 182 3.61 -7.97 -3.23
CA PHE A 182 3.11 -6.64 -3.56
C PHE A 182 4.05 -5.57 -3.00
N MET A 183 3.86 -4.35 -3.48
CA MET A 183 4.45 -3.16 -2.85
C MET A 183 3.43 -2.56 -1.92
N PRO A 184 3.65 -2.59 -0.58
CA PRO A 184 2.70 -1.98 0.33
C PRO A 184 2.64 -0.46 0.15
N THR A 185 1.47 0.12 0.33
CA THR A 185 1.33 1.58 0.37
C THR A 185 1.88 2.15 1.69
N PRO A 186 2.64 3.26 1.65
CA PRO A 186 3.05 3.93 2.88
C PRO A 186 1.83 4.48 3.64
N MET A 187 1.90 4.37 4.96
CA MET A 187 0.91 4.93 5.86
C MET A 187 1.06 6.45 5.91
N ILE A 188 -0.04 7.19 5.84
CA ILE A 188 -0.01 8.67 5.96
C ILE A 188 0.06 9.17 7.40
N VAL A 189 -0.14 8.29 8.36
CA VAL A 189 -0.14 8.59 9.79
C VAL A 189 0.69 7.55 10.51
N ASP A 190 1.49 7.99 11.48
CA ASP A 190 2.26 7.11 12.36
C ASP A 190 1.55 6.83 13.70
N ARG A 191 0.31 7.27 13.80
CA ARG A 191 -0.50 7.25 15.02
C ARG A 191 -1.95 6.97 14.71
N CYS A 192 -2.60 6.43 15.72
CA CYS A 192 -4.00 6.04 15.72
C CYS A 192 -4.78 7.26 16.20
N ALA A 193 -5.52 7.90 15.31
CA ALA A 193 -6.18 9.15 15.64
C ALA A 193 -7.57 9.15 15.03
N LYS A 194 -8.55 9.48 15.88
CA LYS A 194 -9.97 9.51 15.51
C LYS A 194 -10.17 10.41 14.30
N LEU A 195 -10.82 9.85 13.30
CA LEU A 195 -11.02 10.50 12.02
C LEU A 195 -12.30 11.36 12.07
N THR A 196 -12.28 12.51 11.39
CA THR A 196 -13.47 13.36 11.19
C THR A 196 -14.50 12.65 10.34
N ASN A 197 -14.06 11.98 9.29
CA ASN A 197 -14.89 11.14 8.42
C ASN A 197 -14.37 9.70 8.47
N PRO A 198 -15.26 8.69 8.45
CA PRO A 198 -14.84 7.31 8.34
C PRO A 198 -14.07 7.09 7.03
N VAL A 199 -13.17 6.11 7.05
CA VAL A 199 -12.45 5.65 5.86
C VAL A 199 -13.12 4.39 5.37
N TYR A 200 -13.43 4.39 4.07
CA TYR A 200 -14.08 3.29 3.37
C TYR A 200 -13.06 2.52 2.54
N TYR A 201 -13.13 1.20 2.61
CA TYR A 201 -12.40 0.27 1.75
C TYR A 201 -13.44 -0.56 0.98
N PRO A 202 -13.96 -0.05 -0.15
CA PRO A 202 -14.97 -0.76 -0.92
C PRO A 202 -14.36 -1.96 -1.66
N ALA A 203 -15.07 -3.07 -1.69
CA ALA A 203 -14.62 -4.32 -2.29
C ALA A 203 -15.81 -5.19 -2.75
N SER A 204 -15.50 -6.34 -3.37
CA SER A 204 -16.48 -7.33 -3.78
C SER A 204 -16.08 -8.74 -3.33
N LYS A 205 -17.07 -9.60 -3.06
CA LYS A 205 -16.89 -11.03 -2.80
C LYS A 205 -16.09 -11.76 -3.89
N ASP A 206 -16.09 -11.21 -5.10
CA ASP A 206 -15.35 -11.80 -6.22
C ASP A 206 -13.82 -11.72 -6.02
N PHE A 207 -13.33 -10.75 -5.23
CA PHE A 207 -11.89 -10.50 -5.07
C PHE A 207 -11.46 -10.11 -3.65
N ALA A 208 -12.34 -10.20 -2.64
CA ALA A 208 -12.04 -9.85 -1.27
C ALA A 208 -12.83 -10.71 -0.27
N ASN A 209 -12.26 -11.85 0.11
CA ASN A 209 -12.90 -12.78 1.07
C ASN A 209 -12.07 -13.02 2.33
N ASN A 210 -10.75 -13.15 2.17
CA ASN A 210 -9.83 -13.39 3.28
C ASN A 210 -8.92 -12.19 3.46
N VAL A 211 -9.12 -11.43 4.54
CA VAL A 211 -8.40 -10.18 4.76
C VAL A 211 -7.57 -10.19 6.04
N LEU A 212 -6.47 -9.45 6.00
CA LEU A 212 -5.61 -9.15 7.14
C LEU A 212 -5.61 -7.63 7.34
N LEU A 213 -5.96 -7.19 8.55
CA LEU A 213 -6.05 -5.78 8.90
C LEU A 213 -4.81 -5.38 9.69
N THR A 214 -4.16 -4.28 9.30
CA THR A 214 -3.00 -3.75 10.02
C THR A 214 -3.19 -2.28 10.34
N PRO A 215 -3.14 -1.90 11.61
CA PRO A 215 -3.27 -0.52 12.01
C PRO A 215 -1.95 0.21 11.77
N PRO A 216 -1.94 1.55 11.82
CA PRO A 216 -0.73 2.32 11.65
C PRO A 216 0.31 1.88 12.67
N SER A 217 -0.08 1.65 13.94
CA SER A 217 0.84 1.28 15.02
C SER A 217 0.31 0.11 15.86
N PRO A 218 1.21 -0.76 16.40
CA PRO A 218 0.81 -1.82 17.33
C PRO A 218 0.29 -1.30 18.68
N LEU A 219 0.40 0.00 18.93
CA LEU A 219 -0.08 0.68 20.13
C LEU A 219 -1.48 1.30 19.94
N CYS A 220 -2.13 1.05 18.80
CA CYS A 220 -3.48 1.54 18.60
C CYS A 220 -4.44 0.98 19.63
N PRO A 221 -5.36 1.82 20.16
CA PRO A 221 -6.43 1.33 21.00
C PRO A 221 -7.30 0.37 20.18
N GLN A 222 -7.95 -0.57 20.88
CA GLN A 222 -8.93 -1.46 20.28
C GLN A 222 -9.93 -0.66 19.42
N ASP A 223 -10.18 -1.14 18.22
CA ASP A 223 -11.08 -0.50 17.24
C ASP A 223 -12.29 -1.40 16.94
N ILE A 224 -13.35 -0.78 16.44
CA ILE A 224 -14.52 -1.46 15.90
C ILE A 224 -14.55 -1.21 14.40
N ILE A 225 -14.42 -2.29 13.63
CA ILE A 225 -14.43 -2.27 12.18
C ILE A 225 -15.81 -2.71 11.71
N ASP A 226 -16.50 -1.84 10.97
CA ASP A 226 -17.82 -2.13 10.43
C ASP A 226 -17.72 -2.69 9.02
N ILE A 227 -18.44 -3.77 8.75
CA ILE A 227 -18.59 -4.36 7.43
C ILE A 227 -20.02 -4.11 6.99
N ARG A 228 -20.20 -3.31 5.94
CA ARG A 228 -21.51 -2.92 5.41
C ARG A 228 -21.68 -3.37 3.97
N SER A 229 -22.76 -4.08 3.69
CA SER A 229 -23.13 -4.53 2.34
C SER A 229 -24.21 -3.65 1.69
N THR A 230 -25.00 -2.93 2.49
CA THR A 230 -26.01 -1.97 2.01
C THR A 230 -26.30 -0.94 3.10
N MET A 231 -26.74 0.26 2.73
CA MET A 231 -27.17 1.33 3.65
C MET A 231 -28.48 1.00 4.38
N THR A 232 -29.26 0.02 3.92
CA THR A 232 -30.56 -0.36 4.54
C THR A 232 -30.45 -1.42 5.62
N GLU A 233 -29.33 -2.13 5.71
CA GLU A 233 -29.08 -3.18 6.69
C GLU A 233 -28.08 -2.71 7.74
N GLU A 234 -28.17 -3.23 8.96
CA GLU A 234 -27.17 -2.97 9.98
C GLU A 234 -25.81 -3.55 9.55
N SER A 235 -24.74 -2.78 9.79
CA SER A 235 -23.39 -3.26 9.56
C SER A 235 -23.01 -4.34 10.58
N LYS A 236 -22.25 -5.33 10.12
CA LYS A 236 -21.63 -6.31 11.03
C LYS A 236 -20.33 -5.74 11.55
N SER A 237 -20.24 -5.59 12.87
CA SER A 237 -19.07 -5.02 13.53
C SER A 237 -18.09 -6.10 13.99
N LEU A 238 -16.81 -5.84 13.80
CA LEU A 238 -15.69 -6.66 14.23
C LEU A 238 -14.86 -5.87 15.24
N SER A 239 -14.70 -6.40 16.45
CA SER A 239 -13.82 -5.80 17.45
C SER A 239 -12.40 -6.26 17.23
N VAL A 240 -11.48 -5.34 16.91
CA VAL A 240 -10.08 -5.66 16.61
C VAL A 240 -9.14 -5.17 17.70
N LYS A 241 -8.31 -6.08 18.19
CA LYS A 241 -7.27 -5.83 19.18
C LYS A 241 -5.89 -5.85 18.53
N TRP A 242 -5.31 -4.67 18.37
CA TRP A 242 -4.03 -4.46 17.69
C TRP A 242 -2.79 -4.88 18.49
N ASP A 243 -2.97 -5.12 19.78
CA ASP A 243 -1.92 -5.64 20.67
C ASP A 243 -1.61 -7.13 20.43
N LYS A 244 -2.42 -7.80 19.60
CA LYS A 244 -2.24 -9.21 19.20
C LYS A 244 -1.59 -9.34 17.82
N GLY A 245 -1.20 -10.56 17.47
CA GLY A 245 -0.78 -10.88 16.09
C GLY A 245 -1.93 -10.70 15.09
N ALA A 246 -1.61 -10.55 13.80
CA ALA A 246 -2.60 -10.47 12.75
C ALA A 246 -3.52 -11.69 12.77
N GLU A 247 -4.82 -11.47 12.57
CA GLU A 247 -5.81 -12.53 12.44
C GLU A 247 -6.40 -12.49 11.04
N GLN A 248 -6.45 -13.66 10.38
CA GLN A 248 -7.13 -13.80 9.10
C GLN A 248 -8.63 -13.75 9.33
N ILE A 249 -9.29 -12.75 8.75
CA ILE A 249 -10.73 -12.56 8.85
C ILE A 249 -11.35 -13.09 7.55
N ASN A 250 -12.15 -14.15 7.66
CA ASN A 250 -13.06 -14.55 6.60
C ASN A 250 -14.29 -13.63 6.63
N LEU A 251 -14.63 -13.06 5.48
CA LEU A 251 -15.75 -12.14 5.32
C LEU A 251 -17.03 -12.83 4.80
N GLU A 252 -17.00 -14.10 4.40
CA GLU A 252 -18.15 -14.82 3.83
C GLU A 252 -19.39 -14.77 4.73
N ASP A 253 -19.22 -14.96 6.04
CA ASP A 253 -20.30 -14.88 7.04
C ASP A 253 -20.68 -13.44 7.39
N LYS A 254 -19.90 -12.45 6.94
CA LYS A 254 -20.06 -11.03 7.29
C LYS A 254 -20.64 -10.17 6.18
N ILE A 255 -20.74 -10.70 4.96
CA ILE A 255 -21.21 -9.94 3.80
C ILE A 255 -22.55 -10.52 3.32
N SER A 256 -23.61 -9.71 3.25
CA SER A 256 -24.91 -10.13 2.73
C SER A 256 -25.04 -9.99 1.21
N LYS A 257 -24.30 -9.05 0.59
CA LYS A 257 -24.38 -8.73 -0.85
C LYS A 257 -23.10 -9.04 -1.61
N LYS A 258 -23.06 -8.75 -2.92
CA LYS A 258 -21.88 -8.96 -3.78
C LYS A 258 -20.77 -7.93 -3.49
N THR A 259 -21.16 -6.68 -3.25
CA THR A 259 -20.26 -5.58 -2.90
C THR A 259 -20.44 -5.20 -1.43
N PHE A 260 -19.39 -4.64 -0.85
CA PHE A 260 -19.36 -4.22 0.54
C PHE A 260 -18.27 -3.18 0.77
N ALA A 261 -18.29 -2.53 1.93
CA ALA A 261 -17.15 -1.77 2.43
C ALA A 261 -16.74 -2.25 3.81
N ILE A 262 -15.42 -2.32 4.01
CA ILE A 262 -14.82 -2.34 5.35
C ILE A 262 -14.66 -0.87 5.76
N ILE A 263 -15.11 -0.52 6.97
CA ILE A 263 -15.23 0.86 7.42
C ILE A 263 -14.55 1.00 8.78
N SER A 264 -13.66 1.99 8.91
CA SER A 264 -13.16 2.42 10.23
C SER A 264 -13.42 3.90 10.45
N GLY A 265 -13.95 4.23 11.63
CA GLY A 265 -14.12 5.60 12.10
C GLY A 265 -12.95 6.12 12.91
N THR A 266 -11.97 5.29 13.28
CA THR A 266 -10.93 5.69 14.24
C THR A 266 -9.50 5.57 13.74
N THR A 267 -9.24 4.76 12.71
CA THR A 267 -7.90 4.64 12.14
C THR A 267 -7.92 4.30 10.66
N ILE A 268 -6.99 4.90 9.91
CA ILE A 268 -6.60 4.36 8.60
C ILE A 268 -5.85 3.05 8.86
N MET A 269 -5.97 2.09 7.97
CA MET A 269 -5.34 0.79 8.10
C MET A 269 -4.89 0.30 6.72
N ASN A 270 -3.95 -0.63 6.70
CA ASN A 270 -3.68 -1.43 5.53
C ASN A 270 -4.53 -2.69 5.58
N ILE A 271 -5.11 -3.06 4.43
CA ILE A 271 -5.90 -4.27 4.27
C ILE A 271 -5.26 -5.10 3.18
N VAL A 272 -4.71 -6.25 3.55
CA VAL A 272 -4.16 -7.21 2.59
C VAL A 272 -5.19 -8.31 2.37
N HIS A 273 -5.52 -8.56 1.11
CA HIS A 273 -6.30 -9.70 0.69
C HIS A 273 -5.37 -10.84 0.29
N ARG A 274 -5.70 -12.06 0.74
CA ARG A 274 -5.14 -13.29 0.20
C ARG A 274 -6.21 -14.00 -0.61
N GLY A 275 -6.02 -14.06 -1.93
CA GLY A 275 -6.96 -14.68 -2.86
C GLY A 275 -6.39 -15.92 -3.54
N GLY A 276 -7.25 -16.60 -4.30
CA GLY A 276 -6.91 -17.76 -5.12
C GLY A 276 -7.54 -19.06 -4.62
N ASN A 277 -8.01 -19.89 -5.56
CA ASN A 277 -8.59 -21.21 -5.29
C ASN A 277 -7.59 -22.31 -5.63
N ASN A 278 -7.12 -22.33 -6.88
CA ASN A 278 -6.15 -23.30 -7.38
C ASN A 278 -4.69 -22.87 -7.17
N GLY A 279 -4.47 -21.59 -6.87
CA GLY A 279 -3.21 -20.97 -6.46
C GLY A 279 -3.44 -19.94 -5.36
N SER A 280 -2.45 -19.13 -5.03
CA SER A 280 -2.55 -18.03 -4.07
C SER A 280 -1.87 -16.77 -4.61
N PHE A 281 -2.51 -15.62 -4.43
CA PHE A 281 -1.90 -14.31 -4.63
C PHE A 281 -2.21 -13.40 -3.42
N ILE A 282 -1.53 -12.26 -3.33
CA ILE A 282 -1.82 -11.23 -2.34
C ILE A 282 -1.89 -9.86 -3.01
N HIS A 283 -2.85 -9.03 -2.62
CA HIS A 283 -2.89 -7.62 -3.01
C HIS A 283 -3.52 -6.77 -1.92
N GLU A 284 -3.29 -5.46 -1.97
CA GLU A 284 -3.97 -4.54 -1.07
C GLU A 284 -5.43 -4.33 -1.49
N ILE A 285 -6.30 -4.08 -0.51
CA ILE A 285 -7.60 -3.45 -0.72
C ILE A 285 -7.43 -1.97 -0.37
N PRO A 286 -7.27 -1.09 -1.37
CA PRO A 286 -7.03 0.33 -1.12
C PRO A 286 -8.29 1.01 -0.60
N ALA A 287 -8.09 2.05 0.21
CA ALA A 287 -9.17 2.94 0.59
C ALA A 287 -9.75 3.65 -0.65
N TYR A 288 -11.02 4.06 -0.59
CA TYR A 288 -11.66 4.85 -1.64
C TYR A 288 -10.87 6.14 -2.00
N SER A 289 -10.13 6.71 -1.04
CA SER A 289 -9.29 7.89 -1.27
C SER A 289 -8.02 7.61 -2.09
N GLN A 290 -7.67 6.33 -2.29
CA GLN A 290 -6.51 5.87 -3.06
C GLN A 290 -6.90 5.36 -4.46
N TRP A 291 -8.19 5.41 -4.81
CA TRP A 291 -8.64 4.99 -6.12
C TRP A 291 -8.11 5.91 -7.23
N VAL A 292 -7.97 5.31 -8.41
CA VAL A 292 -7.40 5.95 -9.60
C VAL A 292 -8.41 6.92 -10.18
N ASN A 293 -7.94 8.06 -10.66
CA ASN A 293 -8.76 9.10 -11.31
C ASN A 293 -8.18 9.50 -12.68
N GLY A 294 -7.63 8.52 -13.40
CA GLY A 294 -6.97 8.71 -14.68
C GLY A 294 -6.73 7.37 -15.37
N ASP A 295 -5.67 7.27 -16.16
CA ASP A 295 -5.35 6.07 -16.91
C ASP A 295 -4.61 5.02 -16.08
N SER A 296 -4.97 3.76 -16.30
CA SER A 296 -4.30 2.57 -15.79
C SER A 296 -4.11 1.54 -16.89
N SER A 297 -3.00 0.81 -16.85
CA SER A 297 -2.72 -0.29 -17.77
C SER A 297 -2.87 -1.63 -17.06
N ILE A 298 -3.42 -2.62 -17.77
CA ILE A 298 -3.61 -3.99 -17.30
C ILE A 298 -2.86 -4.92 -18.24
N VAL A 299 -2.18 -5.91 -17.68
CA VAL A 299 -1.41 -6.91 -18.42
C VAL A 299 -1.95 -8.27 -18.06
N VAL A 300 -2.42 -8.99 -19.08
CA VAL A 300 -2.85 -10.39 -18.96
C VAL A 300 -1.75 -11.28 -19.54
N PRO A 301 -1.21 -12.22 -18.75
CA PRO A 301 -0.17 -13.15 -19.18
C PRO A 301 -0.58 -13.98 -20.40
N LYS A 302 0.41 -14.41 -21.20
CA LYS A 302 0.17 -15.39 -22.26
C LYS A 302 -0.23 -16.74 -21.66
N GLY A 303 -1.25 -17.35 -22.24
CA GLY A 303 -1.71 -18.68 -21.82
C GLY A 303 -2.57 -18.68 -20.56
N SER A 304 -3.03 -17.50 -20.12
CA SER A 304 -3.99 -17.38 -19.03
C SER A 304 -5.30 -16.75 -19.49
N GLU A 305 -6.41 -17.16 -18.88
CA GLU A 305 -7.68 -16.44 -18.93
C GLU A 305 -7.80 -15.62 -17.66
N ALA A 306 -8.13 -14.33 -17.78
CA ALA A 306 -8.25 -13.44 -16.64
C ALA A 306 -9.65 -12.84 -16.55
N ILE A 307 -10.07 -12.51 -15.35
CA ILE A 307 -11.24 -11.70 -15.08
C ILE A 307 -10.74 -10.37 -14.52
N LEU A 308 -11.09 -9.30 -15.22
CA LEU A 308 -10.95 -7.94 -14.74
C LEU A 308 -12.21 -7.56 -13.97
N TYR A 309 -12.03 -7.03 -12.77
CA TYR A 309 -13.04 -6.38 -11.97
C TYR A 309 -12.73 -4.89 -11.85
N VAL A 310 -13.71 -4.04 -12.13
CA VAL A 310 -13.61 -2.60 -11.97
C VAL A 310 -14.71 -2.13 -11.04
N LEU A 311 -14.34 -1.67 -9.85
CA LEU A 311 -15.24 -0.92 -8.98
C LEU A 311 -15.05 0.56 -9.24
N ALA A 312 -16.16 1.28 -9.35
CA ALA A 312 -16.16 2.69 -9.68
C ALA A 312 -17.22 3.46 -8.88
N ASP A 313 -17.00 4.76 -8.70
CA ASP A 313 -18.01 5.69 -8.20
C ASP A 313 -18.91 6.22 -9.33
N ASP A 314 -19.84 7.11 -8.99
CA ASP A 314 -20.83 7.73 -9.89
C ASP A 314 -20.24 8.33 -11.17
N TYR A 315 -19.06 8.94 -11.07
CA TYR A 315 -18.36 9.51 -12.21
C TYR A 315 -17.36 8.52 -12.79
N GLY A 316 -16.79 7.65 -11.94
CA GLY A 316 -15.87 6.57 -12.25
C GLY A 316 -16.40 5.59 -13.28
N ARG A 317 -17.72 5.36 -13.29
CA ARG A 317 -18.39 4.47 -14.25
C ARG A 317 -18.31 4.95 -15.70
N GLU A 318 -17.92 6.21 -15.93
CA GLU A 318 -17.62 6.76 -17.25
C GLU A 318 -16.21 6.36 -17.75
N ALA A 319 -15.50 5.51 -17.00
CA ALA A 319 -14.22 4.95 -17.43
C ALA A 319 -14.39 4.14 -18.73
N THR A 320 -13.50 4.41 -19.69
CA THR A 320 -13.42 3.73 -20.97
C THR A 320 -12.42 2.58 -20.93
N MET A 321 -12.75 1.51 -21.65
CA MET A 321 -11.81 0.46 -22.02
C MET A 321 -11.16 0.83 -23.35
N GLU A 322 -9.82 0.75 -23.40
CA GLU A 322 -9.00 1.00 -24.59
C GLU A 322 -9.18 2.39 -25.24
N GLY A 323 -9.85 3.31 -24.54
CA GLY A 323 -10.10 4.68 -24.97
C GLY A 323 -11.30 4.87 -25.91
N PHE A 324 -12.07 3.83 -26.21
CA PHE A 324 -13.22 3.92 -27.12
C PHE A 324 -14.42 3.06 -26.73
N GLU A 325 -14.22 2.01 -25.92
CA GLU A 325 -15.31 1.18 -25.43
C GLU A 325 -15.82 1.75 -24.11
N TYR A 326 -17.14 1.96 -24.02
CA TYR A 326 -17.83 2.37 -22.79
C TYR A 326 -18.46 1.14 -22.13
N PRO A 327 -17.86 0.61 -21.06
CA PRO A 327 -18.39 -0.56 -20.38
C PRO A 327 -19.75 -0.28 -19.75
N TYR A 328 -20.61 -1.29 -19.76
CA TYR A 328 -21.81 -1.24 -18.94
C TYR A 328 -21.45 -1.62 -17.50
N PHE A 329 -21.53 -0.64 -16.60
CA PHE A 329 -21.38 -0.87 -15.17
C PHE A 329 -22.73 -1.21 -14.54
N GLU A 330 -22.78 -2.30 -13.78
CA GLU A 330 -23.94 -2.67 -12.98
C GLU A 330 -24.01 -1.78 -11.74
N THR A 331 -25.19 -1.21 -11.48
CA THR A 331 -25.47 -0.58 -10.19
C THR A 331 -25.49 -1.64 -9.10
N VAL A 332 -24.77 -1.38 -8.01
CA VAL A 332 -24.76 -2.24 -6.82
C VAL A 332 -25.34 -1.49 -5.62
N ASP A 333 -25.61 -2.22 -4.53
CA ASP A 333 -26.09 -1.61 -3.29
C ASP A 333 -25.07 -0.58 -2.76
N ASP A 334 -25.55 0.60 -2.39
CA ASP A 334 -24.72 1.65 -1.77
C ASP A 334 -24.21 1.18 -0.41
N VAL A 335 -22.93 1.40 -0.15
CA VAL A 335 -22.25 1.02 1.11
C VAL A 335 -21.82 2.25 1.92
N SER A 336 -22.03 3.44 1.37
CA SER A 336 -21.63 4.74 1.92
C SER A 336 -22.70 5.78 1.60
N PRO A 337 -22.94 6.77 2.48
CA PRO A 337 -23.71 7.96 2.13
C PRO A 337 -22.92 8.94 1.24
N ASP A 338 -21.60 8.77 1.12
CA ASP A 338 -20.70 9.74 0.47
C ASP A 338 -20.52 9.48 -1.04
N PHE A 339 -20.85 8.27 -1.52
CA PHE A 339 -20.69 7.86 -2.91
C PHE A 339 -21.55 6.61 -3.20
N SER A 340 -22.02 6.50 -4.44
CA SER A 340 -22.57 5.25 -4.95
C SER A 340 -21.50 4.38 -5.59
N LEU A 341 -21.79 3.08 -5.70
CA LEU A 341 -20.88 2.10 -6.27
C LEU A 341 -21.43 1.43 -7.52
N PHE A 342 -20.50 1.14 -8.42
CA PHE A 342 -20.74 0.49 -9.69
C PHE A 342 -19.71 -0.60 -9.91
N LEU A 343 -20.14 -1.74 -10.44
CA LEU A 343 -19.26 -2.88 -10.72
C LEU A 343 -19.32 -3.23 -12.21
N TYR A 344 -18.15 -3.33 -12.82
CA TYR A 344 -17.96 -3.89 -14.13
C TYR A 344 -17.03 -5.10 -14.02
N SER A 345 -17.33 -6.16 -14.78
CA SER A 345 -16.44 -7.31 -14.89
C SER A 345 -16.34 -7.78 -16.33
N ARG A 346 -15.14 -8.17 -16.76
CA ARG A 346 -14.91 -8.66 -18.11
C ARG A 346 -13.86 -9.77 -18.11
N LYS A 347 -14.13 -10.81 -18.88
CA LYS A 347 -13.11 -11.81 -19.24
C LYS A 347 -12.15 -11.22 -20.26
N LEU A 348 -10.87 -11.38 -20.01
CA LEU A 348 -9.80 -10.88 -20.87
C LEU A 348 -8.89 -12.04 -21.27
N ASP A 349 -8.57 -12.08 -22.56
CA ASP A 349 -7.50 -12.92 -23.09
C ASP A 349 -6.13 -12.27 -22.84
N ALA A 350 -5.07 -13.04 -23.04
CA ALA A 350 -3.69 -12.56 -23.00
C ALA A 350 -3.50 -11.28 -23.84
N GLY A 351 -2.98 -10.21 -23.22
CA GLY A 351 -2.88 -8.92 -23.88
C GLY A 351 -2.57 -7.77 -22.92
N VAL A 352 -2.56 -6.55 -23.47
CA VAL A 352 -2.47 -5.31 -22.70
C VAL A 352 -3.72 -4.50 -22.95
N TYR A 353 -4.35 -4.08 -21.86
CA TYR A 353 -5.57 -3.28 -21.90
C TYR A 353 -5.33 -1.97 -21.16
N ARG A 354 -6.09 -0.96 -21.53
CA ARG A 354 -6.11 0.34 -20.84
C ARG A 354 -7.50 0.56 -20.27
N ILE A 355 -7.56 1.04 -19.04
CA ILE A 355 -8.76 1.68 -18.48
C ILE A 355 -8.42 3.15 -18.29
N GLY A 356 -9.30 4.04 -18.73
CA GLY A 356 -9.08 5.46 -18.62
C GLY A 356 -10.36 6.21 -18.33
N ILE A 357 -10.31 7.12 -17.36
CA ILE A 357 -11.37 8.09 -17.13
C ILE A 357 -10.85 9.49 -17.44
N ASP A 358 -11.71 10.34 -17.99
CA ASP A 358 -11.43 11.77 -18.07
C ASP A 358 -11.30 12.35 -16.66
N GLN A 359 -10.12 12.88 -16.35
CA GLN A 359 -9.82 13.42 -15.02
C GLN A 359 -10.72 14.62 -14.67
N GLU A 360 -11.24 15.33 -15.67
CA GLU A 360 -12.11 16.49 -15.48
C GLU A 360 -13.48 16.10 -14.88
N LEU A 361 -13.91 14.85 -15.08
CA LEU A 361 -15.13 14.32 -14.46
C LEU A 361 -14.96 14.07 -12.95
N GLY A 362 -13.71 14.01 -12.46
CA GLY A 362 -13.40 13.80 -11.04
C GLY A 362 -13.70 12.40 -10.49
N GLY A 363 -14.14 11.48 -11.34
CA GLY A 363 -14.50 10.11 -10.97
C GLY A 363 -13.31 9.24 -10.60
N ARG A 364 -13.61 8.19 -9.82
CA ARG A 364 -12.61 7.27 -9.31
C ARG A 364 -12.99 5.83 -9.56
N TYR A 365 -11.98 5.01 -9.81
CA TYR A 365 -12.14 3.57 -9.93
C TYR A 365 -10.94 2.83 -9.38
N ILE A 366 -11.15 1.54 -9.12
CA ILE A 366 -10.09 0.58 -8.87
C ILE A 366 -10.26 -0.60 -9.79
N ALA A 367 -9.16 -1.03 -10.41
CA ALA A 367 -9.13 -2.15 -11.34
C ALA A 367 -8.30 -3.28 -10.73
N ILE A 368 -8.92 -4.45 -10.58
CA ILE A 368 -8.30 -5.66 -10.05
C ILE A 368 -8.34 -6.72 -11.13
N LEU A 369 -7.20 -7.30 -11.47
CA LEU A 369 -7.11 -8.45 -12.36
C LEU A 369 -6.93 -9.70 -11.52
N ILE A 370 -7.71 -10.75 -11.80
CA ILE A 370 -7.49 -12.10 -11.26
C ILE A 370 -7.38 -13.08 -12.43
N SER A 371 -6.39 -13.95 -12.41
CA SER A 371 -6.19 -14.98 -13.44
C SER A 371 -5.70 -16.27 -12.79
N GLU A 372 -6.06 -17.41 -13.38
CA GLU A 372 -5.48 -18.71 -13.02
C GLU A 372 -4.70 -19.26 -14.21
N MET A 373 -3.49 -19.78 -13.94
CA MET A 373 -2.61 -20.33 -14.95
C MET A 373 -1.86 -21.54 -14.38
N ASN A 374 -2.05 -22.73 -14.95
CA ASN A 374 -1.30 -23.94 -14.58
C ASN A 374 -1.24 -24.24 -13.07
N ARG A 375 -2.35 -24.08 -12.34
CA ARG A 375 -2.44 -24.22 -10.86
C ARG A 375 -1.71 -23.12 -10.06
N HIS A 376 -1.37 -22.01 -10.69
CA HIS A 376 -0.99 -20.76 -10.04
C HIS A 376 -2.13 -19.75 -10.18
N ALA A 377 -2.19 -18.80 -9.26
CA ALA A 377 -3.15 -17.71 -9.31
C ALA A 377 -2.41 -16.38 -9.30
N ILE A 378 -2.83 -15.48 -10.17
CA ILE A 378 -2.29 -14.13 -10.29
C ILE A 378 -3.41 -13.19 -9.86
N GLY A 379 -3.12 -12.24 -8.99
CA GLY A 379 -4.10 -11.24 -8.60
C GLY A 379 -3.46 -9.95 -8.15
N TYR A 380 -3.78 -8.86 -8.85
CA TYR A 380 -3.17 -7.57 -8.56
C TYR A 380 -4.08 -6.38 -8.84
N VAL A 381 -3.79 -5.29 -8.15
CA VAL A 381 -4.43 -3.98 -8.35
C VAL A 381 -3.64 -3.23 -9.42
N ALA A 382 -4.29 -2.81 -10.51
CA ALA A 382 -3.60 -2.29 -11.68
C ALA A 382 -2.92 -0.93 -11.49
N ALA A 383 -3.55 -0.06 -10.71
CA ALA A 383 -3.00 1.22 -10.30
C ALA A 383 -3.69 1.71 -9.04
N ILE A 384 -3.03 2.59 -8.31
CA ILE A 384 -3.58 3.35 -7.20
C ILE A 384 -3.01 4.75 -7.23
N ASN A 385 -3.74 5.70 -6.65
CA ASN A 385 -3.22 7.01 -6.35
C ASN A 385 -2.58 7.02 -4.96
N LEU A 386 -1.47 7.74 -4.82
CA LEU A 386 -0.93 8.04 -3.50
C LEU A 386 -1.98 8.83 -2.71
N HIS A 387 -2.18 8.44 -1.45
CA HIS A 387 -3.10 9.09 -0.52
C HIS A 387 -2.99 10.63 -0.58
N ARG A 388 -3.94 11.28 -1.24
CA ARG A 388 -4.19 12.71 -1.07
C ARG A 388 -5.33 12.86 -0.06
N ILE A 389 -4.99 12.88 1.23
CA ILE A 389 -5.95 13.36 2.22
C ILE A 389 -5.53 14.76 2.68
N PRO A 390 -6.39 15.79 2.52
CA PRO A 390 -6.11 17.11 3.05
C PRO A 390 -5.95 17.06 4.59
N PRO A 391 -4.94 17.72 5.18
CA PRO A 391 -4.87 17.87 6.63
C PRO A 391 -5.88 18.94 7.15
N PRO A 392 -6.42 18.81 8.39
CA PRO A 392 -6.39 17.65 9.28
C PRO A 392 -7.78 16.99 9.44
N ILE A 393 -7.83 15.66 9.32
CA ILE A 393 -8.98 14.80 9.64
C ILE A 393 -9.09 14.53 11.17
N PHE A 394 -8.39 15.28 12.04
CA PHE A 394 -8.31 14.93 13.47
C PHE A 394 -9.14 15.89 14.33
N LEU A 395 -10.15 15.35 15.01
CA LEU A 395 -10.98 16.10 15.95
C LEU A 395 -10.32 16.35 17.31
N LYS A 396 -9.43 15.46 17.78
CA LYS A 396 -8.74 15.58 19.07
C LYS A 396 -7.42 14.83 19.06
N TYR A 397 -6.35 15.51 19.48
CA TYR A 397 -5.13 14.85 19.93
C TYR A 397 -5.45 14.12 21.24
N SER A 398 -5.34 12.79 21.29
CA SER A 398 -5.15 12.10 22.56
C SER A 398 -3.67 12.16 22.89
N THR A 399 -3.25 13.24 23.53
CA THR A 399 -2.03 13.25 24.33
C THR A 399 -2.36 12.55 25.63
N THR A 400 -2.20 11.23 25.65
CA THR A 400 -2.10 10.50 26.92
C THR A 400 -0.99 9.47 26.79
N ALA A 401 0.20 10.00 26.50
CA ALA A 401 1.46 9.47 27.00
C ALA A 401 2.15 10.69 27.62
N ASP A 402 1.71 11.07 28.81
CA ASP A 402 2.32 12.16 29.57
C ASP A 402 3.73 11.74 29.97
N LEU A 403 4.72 12.36 29.33
CA LEU A 403 6.03 12.58 29.91
C LEU A 403 5.87 13.64 30.99
N ILE A 404 5.96 13.20 32.24
CA ILE A 404 5.93 14.01 33.46
C ILE A 404 6.96 15.15 33.36
N THR A 405 6.54 16.40 33.60
CA THR A 405 7.30 17.39 34.39
C THR A 405 6.43 18.58 34.79
N THR A 406 6.04 18.57 36.07
CA THR A 406 5.77 19.66 37.04
C THR A 406 5.44 21.10 36.59
N GLU A 407 4.20 21.48 36.94
CA GLU A 407 3.64 22.74 37.49
C GLU A 407 4.42 24.08 37.41
N SER A 408 3.74 25.14 36.95
CA SER A 408 3.05 26.10 37.86
C SER A 408 2.21 27.14 37.09
N ALA A 409 1.22 27.68 37.79
CA ALA A 409 -0.04 28.28 37.36
C ALA A 409 0.03 29.72 36.80
N THR A 410 -0.99 30.13 36.03
CA THR A 410 -2.04 31.07 36.51
C THR A 410 -3.07 31.47 35.43
N THR A 411 -4.34 31.35 35.83
CA THR A 411 -5.55 32.12 35.44
C THR A 411 -6.18 32.04 34.04
N SER A 412 -7.50 31.88 34.10
CA SER A 412 -8.50 31.85 33.04
C SER A 412 -8.85 33.25 32.53
N LEU A 413 -9.11 33.35 31.23
CA LEU A 413 -10.06 34.32 30.68
C LEU A 413 -10.55 33.84 29.32
N MET A 414 -11.83 33.49 29.27
CA MET A 414 -12.59 33.44 28.03
C MET A 414 -12.80 34.88 27.57
N VAL A 415 -12.23 35.23 26.41
CA VAL A 415 -12.69 36.35 25.60
C VAL A 415 -12.78 35.87 24.17
N SER A 416 -14.02 35.68 23.71
CA SER A 416 -14.34 35.56 22.30
C SER A 416 -13.99 36.89 21.63
N THR A 417 -12.96 36.86 20.79
CA THR A 417 -12.64 37.97 19.90
C THR A 417 -12.51 37.39 18.50
N MET A 418 -13.49 37.69 17.65
CA MET A 418 -13.35 37.52 16.20
C MET A 418 -12.13 38.31 15.78
N THR A 419 -11.03 37.59 15.57
CA THR A 419 -9.86 38.15 14.91
C THR A 419 -10.00 37.76 13.45
N THR A 420 -10.32 38.73 12.61
CA THR A 420 -10.16 38.66 11.16
C THR A 420 -8.69 38.33 10.88
N VAL A 421 -8.39 37.04 10.77
CA VAL A 421 -7.09 36.58 10.29
C VAL A 421 -7.06 36.88 8.81
N THR A 422 -6.33 37.93 8.47
CA THR A 422 -5.84 38.18 7.13
C THR A 422 -5.12 36.90 6.70
N THR A 423 -5.71 36.20 5.73
CA THR A 423 -5.10 35.08 5.02
C THR A 423 -3.82 35.59 4.37
N THR A 424 -2.71 35.47 5.09
CA THR A 424 -1.41 35.45 4.45
C THR A 424 -1.44 34.24 3.56
N GLN A 425 -1.37 34.48 2.24
CA GLN A 425 -1.25 33.47 1.21
C GLN A 425 -0.17 32.46 1.61
N GLY A 426 -0.60 31.37 2.23
CA GLY A 426 0.15 30.14 2.29
C GLY A 426 0.17 29.62 0.87
N VAL A 427 1.32 29.78 0.23
CA VAL A 427 1.68 29.27 -1.10
C VAL A 427 0.84 28.05 -1.45
N SER A 428 0.03 28.20 -2.49
CA SER A 428 -0.69 27.09 -3.08
C SER A 428 0.29 25.94 -3.30
N LEU A 429 -0.03 24.77 -2.76
CA LEU A 429 0.67 23.52 -3.06
C LEU A 429 0.30 23.05 -4.50
N SER A 430 0.21 24.00 -5.44
CA SER A 430 -0.13 23.80 -6.85
C SER A 430 1.11 23.60 -7.72
N VAL A 431 2.24 23.14 -7.15
CA VAL A 431 3.47 22.85 -7.91
C VAL A 431 4.10 21.52 -7.49
N LEU A 432 3.27 20.48 -7.33
CA LEU A 432 3.73 19.08 -7.27
C LEU A 432 2.96 18.16 -8.23
N SER A 433 2.24 18.73 -9.21
CA SER A 433 1.59 17.96 -10.27
C SER A 433 2.38 17.85 -11.56
N ASN A 434 3.52 18.53 -11.71
CA ASN A 434 4.33 18.48 -12.94
C ASN A 434 5.82 18.45 -12.59
N ASN A 435 6.50 17.43 -13.13
CA ASN A 435 7.95 17.27 -13.31
C ASN A 435 8.63 16.18 -12.44
N LEU A 436 9.06 15.15 -13.18
CA LEU A 436 9.99 14.05 -12.85
C LEU A 436 9.46 12.90 -11.97
N PHE A 437 8.90 11.90 -12.66
CA PHE A 437 8.80 10.53 -12.19
C PHE A 437 10.17 9.84 -12.29
N ALA A 438 10.90 9.74 -11.18
CA ALA A 438 11.85 8.66 -11.01
C ALA A 438 11.06 7.43 -10.51
N ILE A 439 11.24 6.27 -11.15
CA ILE A 439 10.58 5.02 -10.77
C ILE A 439 11.66 4.00 -10.42
N CYS A 440 11.54 3.41 -9.23
CA CYS A 440 12.29 2.26 -8.69
C CYS A 440 11.20 1.34 -8.15
N ILE A 441 11.24 0.01 -8.26
CA ILE A 441 12.26 -0.95 -8.69
C ILE A 441 11.49 -2.25 -8.89
N CYS A 442 11.87 -3.05 -9.87
CA CYS A 442 11.47 -4.46 -9.89
C CYS A 442 12.63 -5.30 -9.35
N PHE A 443 12.45 -5.91 -8.19
CA PHE A 443 13.06 -7.21 -7.89
C PHE A 443 11.93 -8.11 -7.50
N MET A 444 11.73 -9.20 -8.23
CA MET A 444 11.90 -10.49 -7.59
C MET A 444 12.50 -11.45 -8.62
N VAL A 445 13.40 -12.28 -8.12
CA VAL A 445 14.32 -13.11 -8.89
C VAL A 445 14.09 -14.54 -8.45
N TYR A 446 13.94 -15.45 -9.40
CA TYR A 446 14.13 -16.86 -9.11
C TYR A 446 14.65 -17.59 -10.35
N GLY A 447 15.65 -18.43 -10.10
CA GLY A 447 16.19 -19.43 -11.01
C GLY A 447 17.04 -20.38 -10.17
N GLU A 448 16.51 -21.55 -9.84
CA GLU A 448 17.34 -22.62 -9.28
C GLU A 448 18.26 -23.18 -10.36
N SER A 449 19.57 -23.16 -10.13
CA SER A 449 20.49 -23.97 -10.92
C SER A 449 20.22 -25.44 -10.61
N GLU A 450 19.93 -26.25 -11.63
CA GLU A 450 20.07 -27.70 -11.50
C GLU A 450 21.52 -28.01 -11.11
N GLN A 451 21.72 -28.61 -9.92
CA GLN A 451 22.96 -29.32 -9.59
C GLN A 451 22.81 -30.79 -9.99
#